data_AF-A0A2P6VJW1-F1
#
_entry.id   AF-A0A2P6VJW1-F1
#
_cell.length_a   1.000
_cell.length_b   1.000
_cell.length_c   1.000
_cell.angle_alpha   90.00
_cell.angle_beta   90.00
_cell.angle_gamma   90.00
#
_symmetry.space_group_name_H-M   'P 1'
#
loop_
_entity.id
_entity.type
_entity.pdbx_description
1 polymer ?
#
loop_
_entity_poly.entity_id
_entity_poly.type
_entity_poly.pdbx_seq_one_letter_code
_entity_poly.pdbx_strand_id
1 'polypeptide(L)' 'MLPAWVEACVPLVLIATFVSAMGGLQGAVHHLFNGKPKATGVDEWDRLVAARDAKLLEQWRQKQG' A
#
# COMPACT_ATOMS: atom_id res chain seq x y z
N MET A 1 32.52 26.00 2.55
CA MET A 1 32.70 24.65 3.13
C MET A 1 31.72 24.54 4.27
N LEU A 2 30.81 23.58 4.21
CA LEU A 2 29.79 23.40 5.22
C LEU A 2 30.44 22.86 6.50
N PRO A 3 29.81 22.99 7.68
CA PRO A 3 30.29 22.27 8.86
C PRO A 3 30.34 20.77 8.56
N ALA A 4 31.40 20.08 8.98
CA ALA A 4 31.63 18.66 8.65
C ALA A 4 30.43 17.74 9.00
N TRP A 5 29.68 18.07 10.06
CA TRP A 5 28.48 17.32 10.43
C TRP A 5 27.32 17.50 9.44
N VAL A 6 27.19 18.68 8.81
CA VAL A 6 26.16 18.93 7.79
C VAL A 6 26.46 18.15 6.53
N GLU A 7 27.73 18.09 6.11
CA GLU A 7 28.15 17.29 4.94
C GLU A 7 27.86 15.80 5.16
N ALA A 8 28.03 15.30 6.39
CA ALA A 8 27.65 13.94 6.76
C ALA A 8 26.12 13.70 6.79
N CYS A 9 25.31 14.74 7.05
CA CYS A 9 23.85 14.62 7.03
C CYS A 9 23.25 14.57 5.63
N VAL A 10 23.90 15.14 4.61
CA VAL A 10 23.42 15.15 3.21
C VAL A 10 23.05 13.74 2.71
N PRO A 11 23.91 12.71 2.80
CA PRO A 11 23.54 11.36 2.37
C PRO A 11 22.41 10.75 3.21
N LEU A 12 22.35 11.06 4.51
CA LEU A 12 21.30 10.54 5.39
C LEU A 12 19.92 11.09 5.03
N VAL A 13 19.83 12.39 4.71
CA VAL A 13 18.59 13.04 4.27
C VAL A 13 18.12 12.46 2.94
N LEU A 14 19.04 12.20 2.00
CA LEU A 14 18.70 11.55 0.74
C LEU A 14 18.11 10.17 0.98
N ILE A 15 18.77 9.33 1.79
CA ILE A 15 18.26 7.98 2.12
C ILE A 15 16.88 8.06 2.77
N ALA A 16 16.70 8.93 3.77
CA ALA A 16 15.41 9.11 4.44
C ALA A 16 14.31 9.52 3.44
N THR A 17 14.63 10.41 2.51
CA THR A 17 13.70 10.87 1.47
C THR A 17 13.30 9.70 0.55
N PHE A 18 14.26 8.92 0.06
CA PHE A 18 13.99 7.81 -0.83
C PHE A 18 13.18 6.68 -0.15
N VAL A 19 13.51 6.33 1.10
CA VAL A 19 12.76 5.31 1.85
C VAL A 19 11.32 5.77 2.11
N SER A 20 11.14 7.04 2.50
CA SER A 20 9.80 7.61 2.74
C SER A 20 8.98 7.66 1.45
N ALA A 21 9.59 8.08 0.34
CA ALA A 21 8.95 8.12 -0.96
C ALA A 21 8.54 6.72 -1.45
N MET A 22 9.39 5.71 -1.22
CA MET A 22 9.10 4.32 -1.58
C MET A 22 7.84 3.81 -0.88
N GLY A 23 7.75 3.99 0.45
CA GLY A 23 6.57 3.56 1.22
C GLY A 23 5.31 4.30 0.81
N GLY A 24 5.39 5.62 0.63
CA GLY A 24 4.27 6.45 0.20
C GLY A 24 3.76 6.08 -1.20
N LEU A 25 4.65 5.92 -2.17
CA LEU A 25 4.30 5.54 -3.54
C LEU A 25 3.65 4.15 -3.59
N GLN A 26 4.21 3.17 -2.89
CA GLN A 26 3.64 1.82 -2.83
C GLN A 26 2.23 1.83 -2.24
N GLY A 27 2.01 2.58 -1.14
CA GLY A 27 0.70 2.74 -0.53
C GLY A 27 -0.30 3.43 -1.44
N ALA A 28 0.10 4.54 -2.06
CA ALA A 28 -0.75 5.31 -2.97
C ALA A 28 -1.18 4.50 -4.20
N VAL A 29 -0.24 3.78 -4.82
CA VAL A 29 -0.52 2.91 -5.97
C VAL A 29 -1.50 1.80 -5.57
N HIS A 30 -1.29 1.13 -4.43
CA HIS A 30 -2.21 0.07 -3.99
C HIS A 30 -3.62 0.59 -3.70
N HIS A 31 -3.71 1.75 -3.04
CA HIS A 31 -4.98 2.40 -2.76
C HIS A 31 -5.72 2.80 -4.05
N LEU A 32 -5.00 3.27 -5.07
CA LEU A 32 -5.57 3.64 -6.36
C LEU A 32 -6.20 2.44 -7.09
N PHE A 33 -5.52 1.28 -7.10
CA PHE A 33 -6.01 0.10 -7.81
C PHE A 33 -7.12 -0.64 -7.06
N ASN A 34 -7.01 -0.77 -5.74
CA ASN A 34 -7.90 -1.60 -4.94
C ASN A 34 -8.98 -0.81 -4.20
N GLY A 35 -8.91 0.53 -4.21
CA GLY A 35 -9.83 1.42 -3.50
C GLY A 35 -9.76 1.33 -1.98
N LYS A 36 -8.84 0.52 -1.43
CA LYS A 36 -8.65 0.30 0.00
C LYS A 36 -7.18 0.09 0.34
N PRO A 37 -6.75 0.39 1.58
CA PRO A 37 -5.41 0.07 2.05
C PRO A 37 -5.10 -1.43 1.95
N LYS A 38 -3.84 -1.77 1.72
CA LYS A 38 -3.38 -3.17 1.69
C LYS A 38 -3.56 -3.79 3.07
N ALA A 39 -4.35 -4.87 3.17
CA ALA A 39 -4.45 -5.64 4.39
C ALA A 39 -3.13 -6.39 4.65
N THR A 40 -2.64 -6.32 5.88
CA THR A 40 -1.45 -7.02 6.35
C THR A 40 -1.85 -8.14 7.30
N GLY A 41 -1.10 -9.24 7.31
CA GLY A 41 -1.41 -10.38 8.20
C GLY A 41 -2.64 -11.18 7.78
N VAL A 42 -2.99 -11.15 6.49
CA VAL A 42 -4.11 -11.91 5.91
C VAL A 42 -3.84 -13.41 6.08
N ASP A 43 -4.76 -14.10 6.72
CA ASP A 43 -4.72 -15.55 6.89
C ASP A 43 -5.54 -16.29 5.81
N GLU A 44 -5.59 -17.61 5.92
CA GLU A 44 -6.35 -18.43 4.96
C GLU A 44 -7.86 -18.17 5.04
N TRP A 45 -8.37 -17.90 6.24
CA TRP A 45 -9.77 -17.58 6.47
C TRP A 45 -10.16 -16.27 5.77
N ASP A 46 -9.37 -15.23 5.92
CA ASP A 46 -9.57 -13.93 5.27
C ASP A 46 -9.61 -14.06 3.74
N ARG A 47 -8.74 -14.91 3.18
CA ARG A 47 -8.71 -15.17 1.74
C ARG A 47 -9.99 -15.86 1.26
N LEU A 48 -10.51 -16.83 2.04
CA LEU A 48 -11.76 -17.52 1.72
C LEU A 48 -12.97 -16.59 1.85
N VAL A 49 -12.99 -15.75 2.88
CA VAL A 49 -14.03 -14.72 3.07
C VAL A 49 -14.03 -13.71 1.92
N ALA A 50 -12.86 -13.23 1.50
CA ALA A 50 -12.76 -12.32 0.35
C ALA A 50 -13.27 -12.96 -0.95
N ALA A 51 -12.98 -14.24 -1.17
CA ALA A 51 -13.47 -14.97 -2.35
C ALA A 51 -14.99 -15.19 -2.30
N ARG A 52 -15.56 -15.45 -1.11
CA ARG A 52 -17.01 -15.52 -0.91
C ARG A 52 -17.69 -14.20 -1.23
N ASP A 53 -17.16 -13.10 -0.69
CA ASP A 53 -17.77 -11.77 -0.85
C ASP A 53 -17.75 -11.31 -2.31
N ALA A 54 -16.69 -11.63 -3.06
CA ALA A 54 -16.63 -11.40 -4.50
C ALA A 54 -17.75 -12.14 -5.26
N LYS A 55 -17.97 -13.42 -4.96
CA LYS A 55 -19.05 -14.22 -5.57
C LYS A 55 -20.44 -13.68 -5.24
N LEU A 56 -20.67 -13.27 -3.99
CA LEU A 56 -21.95 -12.70 -3.57
C LEU A 56 -22.24 -11.38 -4.30
N LEU A 57 -21.23 -10.54 -4.49
CA LEU A 57 -21.36 -9.28 -5.21
C LEU A 57 -21.70 -9.51 -6.70
N GLU A 58 -21.05 -10.49 -7.33
CA GLU A 58 -21.36 -10.90 -8.71
C GLU A 58 -22.79 -11.41 -8.86
N GLN A 59 -23.23 -12.30 -7.95
CA GLN A 59 -24.61 -12.81 -7.95
C GLN A 59 -25.63 -11.71 -7.74
N TRP A 60 -25.36 -10.77 -6.84
CA TRP A 60 -26.23 -9.62 -6.60
C TRP A 60 -26.34 -8.73 -7.85
N ARG A 61 -25.20 -8.45 -8.52
CA ARG A 61 -25.18 -7.69 -9.77
C ARG A 61 -25.95 -8.39 -10.90
N GLN A 62 -25.83 -9.72 -11.01
CA GLN A 62 -26.58 -10.52 -11.99
C GLN A 62 -28.09 -10.51 -11.75
N LYS A 63 -28.53 -10.45 -10.49
CA LYS A 63 -29.95 -10.45 -10.13
C LYS A 63 -30.64 -9.09 -10.33
N GLN A 64 -29.87 -8.01 -10.47
CA GLN A 64 -30.39 -6.65 -10.68
C GLN A 64 -30.41 -6.20 -12.15
N GLY A 65 -29.74 -6.94 -13.04
CA GLY A 65 -29.88 -6.77 -14.50
C GLY A 65 -31.01 -7.64 -15.03
#